data_AF-A0ABD3IT06-F1
#
_entry.id   AF-A0ABD3IT06-F1
#
_cell.length_a   1.000
_cell.length_b   1.000
_cell.length_c   1.000
_cell.angle_alpha   90.00
_cell.angle_beta   90.00
_cell.angle_gamma   90.00
#
_symmetry.space_group_name_H-M   'P 1'
#
loop_
_entity.id
_entity.type
_entity.pdbx_description
1 polymer ?
#
loop_
_entity_poly.entity_id
_entity_poly.type
_entity_poly.pdbx_seq_one_letter_code
_entity_poly.pdbx_strand_id
1 'polypeptide(L)'
;MALVTDEMNIKAEVYHSDEICRKKLNLLLAKIGLPNGLVTASQEIEEYGYNKGMGLVWLKHRKKVEQKVADNVVISYDTIMSAYVEPH
;
A
#
# COMPACT_ATOMS: atom_id res chain seq x y z
N MET A 1 4.17 -7.14 -16.51
CA MET A 1 3.93 -5.71 -16.81
C MET A 1 2.85 -5.24 -15.85
N ALA A 2 3.22 -4.52 -14.79
CA ALA A 2 2.25 -3.98 -13.85
C ALA A 2 1.60 -2.76 -14.50
N LEU A 3 0.30 -2.85 -14.74
CA LEU A 3 -0.57 -1.78 -15.19
C LEU A 3 -0.68 -0.73 -14.07
N VAL A 4 0.35 0.11 -13.92
CA VAL A 4 0.15 1.49 -13.49
C VAL A 4 0.02 2.26 -14.80
N THR A 5 -1.17 2.22 -15.40
CA THR A 5 -1.45 3.00 -16.60
C THR A 5 -1.32 4.48 -16.27
N ASP A 6 -0.78 5.24 -17.20
CA ASP A 6 -0.58 6.71 -17.12
C ASP A 6 -1.85 7.45 -16.61
N GLU A 7 -3.01 6.90 -16.94
CA GLU A 7 -4.35 7.35 -16.56
C GLU A 7 -4.62 7.30 -15.05
N MET A 8 -4.04 6.32 -14.33
CA MET A 8 -4.17 6.18 -12.89
C MET A 8 -3.42 7.30 -12.15
N ASN A 9 -2.38 7.87 -12.78
CA ASN A 9 -1.52 8.92 -12.24
C ASN A 9 -2.10 10.34 -12.37
N ILE A 10 -3.01 10.58 -13.33
CA ILE A 10 -3.51 11.94 -13.65
C ILE A 10 -4.18 12.62 -12.44
N LYS A 11 -4.72 11.86 -11.48
CA LYS A 11 -5.34 12.36 -10.24
C LYS A 11 -4.85 11.66 -8.98
N ALA A 12 -3.82 10.83 -9.06
CA ALA A 12 -3.31 10.13 -7.88
C ALA A 12 -2.29 10.97 -7.11
N GLU A 13 -2.39 10.93 -5.79
CA GLU A 13 -1.34 11.44 -4.91
C GLU A 13 -0.28 10.34 -4.77
N VAL A 14 0.89 10.54 -5.39
CA VAL A 14 2.03 9.62 -5.31
C VAL A 14 3.11 10.20 -4.40
N TYR A 15 3.63 9.37 -3.50
CA TYR A 15 4.67 9.71 -2.54
C TYR A 15 5.79 8.66 -2.63
N HIS A 16 7.04 9.08 -2.48
CA HIS A 16 8.21 8.21 -2.60
C HIS A 16 9.05 8.10 -1.32
N SER A 17 8.63 8.72 -0.22
CA SER A 17 9.35 8.68 1.05
C SER A 17 8.75 7.64 1.97
N ASP A 18 9.52 6.64 2.38
CA ASP A 18 9.08 5.53 3.26
C ASP A 18 8.24 6.03 4.46
N GLU A 19 8.74 7.04 5.17
CA GLU A 19 8.03 7.62 6.32
C GLU A 19 6.67 8.20 5.96
N ILE A 20 6.57 8.88 4.81
CA ILE A 20 5.33 9.51 4.34
C ILE A 20 4.37 8.43 3.82
N CYS A 21 4.87 7.48 3.04
CA CYS A 21 4.13 6.34 2.52
C CYS A 21 3.48 5.56 3.66
N ARG A 22 4.25 5.23 4.70
CA ARG A 22 3.75 4.51 5.89
C ARG A 22 2.71 5.32 6.66
N LYS A 23 2.91 6.63 6.83
CA LYS A 23 1.92 7.50 7.50
C LYS A 23 0.61 7.59 6.71
N LYS A 24 0.68 7.76 5.39
CA LYS A 24 -0.50 7.86 4.51
C LYS A 24 -1.27 6.54 4.44
N LEU A 25 -0.57 5.41 4.31
CA LEU A 25 -1.18 4.09 4.32
C LEU A 25 -1.85 3.79 5.68
N ASN A 26 -1.19 4.06 6.81
CA ASN A 26 -1.80 3.89 8.13
C ASN A 26 -3.09 4.73 8.27
N LEU A 27 -3.06 5.98 7.81
CA LEU A 27 -4.24 6.83 7.82
C LEU A 27 -5.37 6.26 6.94
N LEU A 28 -5.03 5.69 5.78
CA LEU A 28 -6.00 5.03 4.92
C LEU A 28 -6.60 3.81 5.59
N LEU A 29 -5.77 2.91 6.15
CA LEU A 29 -6.21 1.71 6.86
C LEU A 29 -7.15 2.07 8.03
N ALA A 30 -6.77 3.07 8.83
CA ALA A 30 -7.60 3.56 9.93
C ALA A 30 -8.96 4.10 9.44
N LYS A 31 -9.00 4.78 8.29
CA LYS A 31 -10.26 5.26 7.68
C LYS A 31 -11.17 4.12 7.22
N ILE A 32 -10.59 3.00 6.77
CA ILE A 32 -11.34 1.83 6.29
C ILE A 32 -11.53 0.76 7.38
N GLY A 33 -11.15 1.05 8.63
CA GLY A 33 -11.33 0.15 9.76
C GLY A 33 -10.36 -1.03 9.82
N LEU A 34 -9.28 -1.02 9.03
CA LEU A 34 -8.26 -2.06 9.05
C LEU A 34 -7.16 -1.78 10.09
N PRO A 35 -6.61 -2.83 10.74
CA PRO A 35 -5.55 -2.67 11.71
C PRO A 35 -4.25 -2.17 11.07
N ASN A 36 -3.59 -1.22 11.75
CA ASN A 36 -2.31 -0.62 11.33
C ASN A 36 -1.15 -1.62 11.21
N GLY A 37 -1.31 -2.84 11.73
CA GLY A 37 -0.31 -3.91 11.69
C GLY A 37 0.04 -4.37 10.26
N LEU A 38 -0.84 -4.15 9.29
CA LEU A 38 -0.55 -4.41 7.87
C LEU A 38 0.66 -3.60 7.36
N VAL A 39 0.90 -2.41 7.94
CA VAL A 39 1.96 -1.48 7.51
C VAL A 39 3.31 -1.82 8.14
N THR A 40 3.31 -2.37 9.34
CA THR A 40 4.56 -2.64 10.07
C THR A 40 5.35 -3.77 9.42
N ALA A 41 4.67 -4.66 8.70
CA ALA A 41 5.27 -5.73 7.93
C ALA A 41 6.00 -5.25 6.66
N SER A 42 5.73 -4.02 6.22
CA SER A 42 6.28 -3.45 4.99
C SER A 42 7.38 -2.44 5.30
N GLN A 43 8.61 -2.92 5.52
CA GLN A 43 9.80 -2.06 5.52
C GLN A 43 10.23 -1.82 4.07
N GLU A 44 10.72 -0.60 3.76
CA GLU A 44 11.21 -0.21 2.42
C GLU A 44 10.11 0.00 1.36
N ILE A 45 9.09 0.82 1.68
CA ILE A 45 8.12 1.28 0.68
C ILE A 45 8.76 2.39 -0.15
N GLU A 46 9.01 2.10 -1.43
CA GLU A 46 9.56 3.07 -2.39
C GLU A 46 8.51 4.03 -2.93
N GLU A 47 7.26 3.56 -3.01
CA GLU A 47 6.17 4.33 -3.59
C GLU A 47 4.85 3.97 -2.93
N TYR A 48 4.06 4.99 -2.60
CA TYR A 48 2.66 4.88 -2.27
C TYR A 48 1.87 5.79 -3.20
N GLY A 49 0.89 5.23 -3.89
CA GLY A 49 -0.02 5.99 -4.73
C GLY A 49 -1.45 5.83 -4.27
N TYR A 50 -2.20 6.92 -4.24
CA TYR A 50 -3.63 6.89 -3.93
C TYR A 50 -4.44 7.76 -4.88
N ASN A 51 -5.32 7.12 -5.63
CA ASN A 51 -6.30 7.76 -6.48
C ASN A 51 -7.65 7.81 -5.76
N LYS A 52 -7.95 8.95 -5.13
CA LYS A 52 -9.24 9.20 -4.47
C LYS A 52 -10.44 9.13 -5.42
N GLY A 53 -10.24 9.46 -6.70
CA GLY A 53 -11.32 9.48 -7.70
C GLY A 53 -11.80 8.07 -8.06
N MET A 54 -10.89 7.10 -8.09
CA MET A 54 -11.18 5.69 -8.38
C MET A 54 -11.26 4.82 -7.12
N GLY A 55 -10.91 5.37 -5.95
CA GLY A 55 -10.72 4.59 -4.73
C GLY A 55 -9.54 3.63 -4.79
N LEU A 56 -8.61 3.78 -5.74
CA LEU A 56 -7.51 2.84 -5.93
C LEU A 56 -6.28 3.28 -5.13
N VAL A 57 -5.70 2.36 -4.37
CA VAL A 57 -4.40 2.53 -3.70
C VAL A 57 -3.41 1.51 -4.23
N TRP A 58 -2.14 1.90 -4.34
CA TRP A 58 -1.06 0.96 -4.59
C TRP A 58 0.19 1.29 -3.77
N LEU A 59 0.99 0.25 -3.61
CA LEU A 59 2.24 0.23 -2.87
C LEU A 59 3.31 -0.45 -3.71
N LYS A 60 4.50 0.14 -3.73
CA LYS A 60 5.69 -0.47 -4.31
C LYS A 60 6.73 -0.65 -3.22
N HIS A 61 7.17 -1.88 -3.05
CA HIS A 61 8.26 -2.25 -2.17
C HIS A 61 9.55 -2.36 -2.98
N ARG A 62 10.68 -2.11 -2.32
CA ARG A 62 12.00 -2.32 -2.94
C ARG A 62 12.26 -3.80 -3.25
N LYS A 63 11.70 -4.69 -2.43
CA LYS A 63 11.84 -6.14 -2.53
C LYS A 63 10.58 -6.81 -2.03
N LYS A 64 10.37 -8.06 -2.43
CA LYS A 64 9.34 -8.92 -1.85
C LYS A 64 9.55 -8.99 -0.33
N VAL A 65 8.48 -8.79 0.44
CA VAL A 65 8.54 -8.85 1.90
C VAL A 65 7.78 -10.06 2.39
N GLU A 66 8.43 -10.91 3.17
CA GLU A 66 7.79 -12.05 3.81
C GLU A 66 7.99 -11.95 5.31
N GLN A 67 6.89 -11.95 6.05
CA GLN A 67 6.92 -11.82 7.51
C GLN A 67 6.06 -12.90 8.15
N LYS A 68 6.65 -13.61 9.11
CA LYS A 68 5.93 -14.53 9.98
C LYS A 68 5.25 -13.74 11.10
N VAL A 69 3.92 -13.76 11.14
CA VAL A 69 3.10 -12.99 12.10
C VAL A 69 2.63 -13.86 13.27
N ALA A 70 2.53 -15.18 13.06
CA ALA A 70 2.31 -16.18 14.10
C ALA A 70 2.99 -17.49 13.70
N ASP A 71 3.07 -18.46 14.61
CA ASP A 71 3.77 -19.74 14.38
C ASP A 71 3.34 -20.47 13.09
N ASN A 72 2.09 -20.28 12.66
CA ASN A 72 1.52 -20.88 11.46
C ASN A 72 1.02 -19.86 10.43
N VAL A 73 1.33 -18.57 10.59
CA VAL A 73 0.83 -17.50 9.69
C VAL A 73 2.00 -16.70 9.14
N VAL A 74 2.17 -16.79 7.82
CA VAL A 74 3.13 -16.00 7.05
C VAL A 74 2.37 -15.07 6.12
N ILE A 75 2.71 -13.79 6.16
CA ILE A 75 2.19 -12.79 5.22
C ILE A 75 3.31 -12.46 4.24
N SER A 76 3.00 -12.58 2.95
CA SER A 76 3.92 -12.27 1.86
C SER A 76 3.34 -11.12 1.03
N TYR A 77 4.11 -10.04 0.93
CA TYR A 77 3.83 -8.87 0.09
C TYR A 77 4.71 -8.95 -1.16
N ASP A 78 4.08 -8.83 -2.33
CA ASP A 78 4.82 -8.72 -3.59
C ASP A 78 5.47 -7.34 -3.73
N THR A 79 6.35 -7.18 -4.71
CA THR A 79 7.07 -5.94 -5.01
C THR A 79 6.11 -4.80 -5.38
N ILE A 80 4.97 -5.11 -6.00
CA ILE A 80 3.92 -4.16 -6.34
C ILE A 80 2.58 -4.74 -5.89
N MET A 81 1.82 -3.96 -5.13
CA MET A 81 0.50 -4.34 -4.65
C MET A 81 -0.50 -3.22 -4.87
N SER A 82 -1.72 -3.57 -5.25
CA SER A 82 -2.82 -2.63 -5.41
C SER A 82 -4.07 -3.14 -4.70
N ALA A 83 -4.91 -2.22 -4.25
CA ALA A 83 -6.19 -2.50 -3.63
C ALA A 83 -7.20 -1.42 -3.99
N TYR A 84 -8.47 -1.82 -4.09
CA TYR A 84 -9.59 -0.90 -4.19
C TYR A 84 -10.15 -0.64 -2.79
N VAL A 85 -10.39 0.62 -2.50
CA VAL A 85 -10.96 1.11 -1.25
C VAL A 85 -12.41 1.46 -1.51
N GLU A 86 -13.30 0.66 -0.95
CA GLU A 86 -14.72 0.95 -0.94
C GLU A 86 -15.05 1.80 0.30
N PRO A 87 -15.76 2.93 0.15
CA PRO A 87 -16.30 3.65 1.28
C PRO A 87 -17.39 2.79 1.96
N HIS A 88 -17.35 2.74 3.29
CA HIS A 88 -18.37 2.10 4.12
C HIS A 88 -19.69 2.86 4.13
#